data_AF-A0A926N723-F1
#
_entry.id   AF-A0A926N723-F1
#
_cell.length_a   1.000
_cell.length_b   1.000
_cell.length_c   1.000
_cell.angle_alpha   90.00
_cell.angle_beta   90.00
_cell.angle_gamma   90.00
#
_symmetry.space_group_name_H-M   'P 1'
#
loop_
_entity.id
_entity.type
_entity.pdbx_description
1 polymer ?
#
loop_
_entity_poly.entity_id
_entity_poly.type
_entity_poly.pdbx_seq_one_letter_code
_entity_poly.pdbx_strand_id
1 'polypeptide(L)' 'MIKQSQKSISQTEIGESYQVLQTIEANGYQYCILRNPDHHPSIAYLMRVHQDGMKFIEDDREWHEIADYVDHLLD' A
#
# COMPACT_ATOMS: atom_id res chain seq x y z
N MET A 1 7.81 -1.53 -29.69
CA MET A 1 6.97 -2.34 -28.78
C MET A 1 7.03 -1.69 -27.42
N ILE A 2 5.90 -1.23 -26.91
CA ILE A 2 5.82 -0.41 -25.70
C ILE A 2 5.77 -1.37 -24.51
N LYS A 3 6.74 -1.34 -23.61
CA LYS A 3 6.53 -1.82 -22.23
C LYS A 3 6.90 -0.67 -21.32
N GLN A 4 5.85 -0.09 -20.76
CA GLN A 4 5.86 1.03 -19.84
C GLN A 4 6.83 0.73 -18.71
N SER A 5 7.94 1.47 -18.67
CA SER A 5 8.70 1.66 -17.44
C SER A 5 7.80 2.44 -16.50
N GLN A 6 7.06 1.72 -15.65
CA GLN A 6 6.39 2.35 -14.52
C GLN A 6 7.50 2.93 -13.64
N LYS A 7 7.63 4.25 -13.74
CA LYS A 7 8.57 5.05 -12.96
C LYS A 7 8.37 4.71 -11.50
N SER A 8 9.45 4.27 -10.90
CA SER A 8 9.69 4.11 -9.48
C SER A 8 8.87 5.12 -8.69
N ILE A 9 7.99 4.63 -7.84
CA ILE A 9 7.35 5.43 -6.81
C ILE A 9 8.50 5.92 -5.95
N SER A 10 8.71 7.23 -5.97
CA SER A 10 9.85 7.90 -5.38
C SER A 10 10.03 7.49 -3.93
N GLN A 11 11.10 6.75 -3.72
CA GLN A 11 11.98 6.76 -2.55
C GLN A 11 11.68 7.93 -1.61
N THR A 12 10.80 7.69 -0.64
CA THR A 12 10.66 8.54 0.54
C THR A 12 11.42 7.82 1.64
N GLU A 13 12.42 8.49 2.19
CA GLU A 13 13.41 7.99 3.15
C GLU A 13 12.78 7.44 4.44
N ILE A 14 12.33 6.18 4.37
CA ILE A 14 12.28 5.27 5.49
C ILE A 14 13.33 4.22 5.12
N GLY A 15 14.28 3.89 5.98
CA GLY A 15 15.41 2.99 5.68
C GLY A 15 15.03 1.53 5.34
N GLU A 16 13.80 1.30 4.89
CA GLU A 16 13.16 0.02 4.63
C GLU A 16 12.59 0.02 3.20
N SER A 17 12.96 -0.98 2.41
CA SER A 17 12.64 -1.04 0.98
C SER A 17 11.24 -1.61 0.76
N TYR A 18 10.18 -0.83 0.88
CA TYR A 18 8.81 -1.34 0.65
C TYR A 18 8.53 -1.65 -0.84
N GLN A 19 7.95 -2.83 -1.09
CA GLN A 19 7.46 -3.25 -2.40
C GLN A 19 5.93 -3.18 -2.43
N VAL A 20 5.36 -2.44 -3.39
CA VAL A 20 3.91 -2.46 -3.62
C VAL A 20 3.50 -3.83 -4.19
N LEU A 21 2.62 -4.52 -3.47
CA LEU A 21 2.00 -5.76 -3.92
C LEU A 21 0.74 -5.48 -4.73
N GLN A 22 -0.11 -4.59 -4.22
CA GLN A 22 -1.41 -4.31 -4.81
C GLN A 22 -1.85 -2.88 -4.47
N THR A 23 -2.68 -2.32 -5.35
CA THR A 23 -3.35 -1.04 -5.13
C THR A 23 -4.85 -1.28 -5.16
N ILE A 24 -5.57 -0.72 -4.20
CA ILE A 24 -7.02 -0.83 -4.05
C ILE A 24 -7.64 0.56 -3.97
N GLU A 25 -8.87 0.69 -4.45
CA GLU A 25 -9.68 1.89 -4.27
C GLU A 25 -10.85 1.54 -3.34
N ALA A 26 -11.00 2.31 -2.27
CA ALA A 26 -12.07 2.14 -1.28
C ALA A 26 -12.44 3.50 -0.71
N ASN A 27 -13.72 3.75 -0.45
CA ASN A 27 -14.21 5.01 0.12
C ASN A 27 -13.74 6.28 -0.62
N GLY A 28 -13.47 6.18 -1.94
CA GLY A 28 -12.95 7.30 -2.75
C GLY A 28 -11.47 7.62 -2.54
N TYR A 29 -10.74 6.76 -1.82
CA TYR A 29 -9.31 6.87 -1.61
C TYR A 29 -8.58 5.66 -2.21
N GLN A 30 -7.34 5.89 -2.60
CA GLN A 30 -6.46 4.85 -3.12
C GLN A 30 -5.54 4.40 -2.00
N TYR A 31 -5.43 3.08 -1.81
CA TYR A 31 -4.57 2.45 -0.82
C TYR A 31 -3.60 1.49 -1.49
N CYS A 32 -2.42 1.35 -0.92
CA CYS A 32 -1.38 0.44 -1.36
C CYS A 32 -1.13 -0.60 -0.27
N ILE A 33 -1.21 -1.87 -0.68
CA ILE A 33 -0.71 -3.00 0.09
C ILE A 33 0.76 -3.15 -0.25
N LEU A 34 1.60 -3.10 0.76
CA LEU A 34 3.04 -3.07 0.67
C LEU A 34 3.63 -4.26 1.42
N ARG A 35 4.81 -4.70 1.01
CA ARG A 35 5.62 -5.70 1.70
C ARG A 35 7.01 -5.16 1.92
N ASN A 36 7.54 -5.31 3.13
CA ASN A 36 8.95 -5.11 3.38
C ASN A 36 9.69 -6.46 3.11
N PRO A 37 10.65 -6.52 2.17
CA PRO A 37 11.43 -7.72 1.87
C PRO A 37 12.30 -8.19 3.05
N ASP A 38 12.61 -7.30 3.99
CA ASP A 38 13.34 -7.64 5.22
C ASP A 38 12.42 -8.27 6.28
N HIS A 39 11.10 -8.21 6.09
CA HIS A 39 10.10 -8.79 6.97
C HIS A 39 9.56 -10.12 6.43
N HIS A 40 8.92 -10.88 7.31
CA HIS A 40 8.32 -12.16 6.95
C HIS A 40 7.27 -11.94 5.84
N PRO A 41 7.20 -12.79 4.79
CA PRO A 41 6.34 -12.57 3.62
C PRO A 41 4.84 -12.56 3.91
N SER A 42 4.42 -13.01 5.10
CA SER A 42 3.05 -12.90 5.59
C SER A 42 2.71 -11.56 6.22
N ILE A 43 3.70 -10.66 6.38
CA ILE A 43 3.49 -9.32 6.92
C ILE A 43 3.24 -8.39 5.75
N ALA A 44 2.04 -7.82 5.71
CA ALA A 44 1.64 -6.79 4.77
C ALA A 44 1.44 -5.46 5.51
N TYR A 45 1.73 -4.38 4.82
CA TYR A 45 1.55 -3.01 5.28
C TYR A 45 0.49 -2.33 4.42
N LEU A 46 -0.32 -1.49 5.04
CA LEU A 46 -1.35 -0.73 4.37
C LEU A 46 -1.04 0.76 4.50
N MET A 47 -0.94 1.44 3.36
CA MET A 47 -0.72 2.88 3.31
C MET A 47 -1.73 3.53 2.37
N ARG A 48 -2.19 4.71 2.74
CA ARG A 48 -3.06 5.53 1.91
C ARG A 48 -2.24 6.41 0.98
N VAL A 49 -2.68 6.53 -0.26
CA VAL A 49 -2.09 7.42 -1.26
C VAL A 49 -2.71 8.81 -1.12
N HIS A 50 -1.85 9.80 -0.91
CA HIS A 50 -2.19 11.21 -0.93
C HIS A 50 -1.46 11.90 -2.08
N GLN A 51 -1.85 13.14 -2.39
CA GLN A 51 -1.20 13.96 -3.42
C GLN A 51 0.28 14.19 -3.11
N ASP A 52 0.64 14.29 -1.84
CA ASP A 52 2.01 14.50 -1.35
C ASP A 52 2.80 13.19 -1.13
N GLY A 53 2.22 12.02 -1.44
CA GLY A 53 2.87 10.71 -1.26
C GLY A 53 2.03 9.71 -0.47
N MET A 54 2.64 8.59 -0.08
CA MET A 54 1.98 7.54 0.70
C MET A 54 2.14 7.79 2.20
N LYS A 55 1.07 7.61 2.97
CA LYS A 55 1.05 7.77 4.42
C LYS A 55 0.42 6.56 5.10
N PHE A 56 0.89 6.24 6.30
CA PHE A 56 0.22 5.23 7.12
C PHE A 56 -1.17 5.73 7.51
N ILE A 57 -2.10 4.78 7.64
CA ILE A 57 -3.43 5.07 8.15
C ILE A 57 -3.29 5.23 9.67
N GLU A 58 -3.53 6.44 10.17
CA GLU A 58 -3.48 6.75 11.61
C GLU A 58 -4.84 6.58 12.29
N ASP A 59 -5.93 6.49 11.51
CA ASP A 59 -7.29 6.31 12.02
C ASP A 59 -7.61 4.82 12.16
N ASP A 60 -7.83 4.36 13.40
CA ASP A 60 -8.12 2.95 13.70
C ASP A 60 -9.37 2.42 13.01
N ARG A 61 -10.39 3.27 12.82
CA ARG A 61 -11.63 2.88 12.16
C ARG A 61 -11.41 2.71 10.67
N GLU A 62 -10.73 3.65 10.04
CA GLU A 62 -10.32 3.54 8.64
C GLU A 62 -9.46 2.28 8.42
N TRP A 63 -8.53 2.00 9.33
CA TRP A 63 -7.70 0.81 9.25
C TRP A 63 -8.54 -0.48 9.28
N HIS A 64 -9.49 -0.60 10.20
CA HIS A 64 -10.37 -1.78 10.29
C HIS A 64 -11.25 -1.93 9.04
N GLU A 65 -11.86 -0.84 8.56
CA GLU A 65 -12.72 -0.88 7.38
C GLU A 65 -11.95 -1.34 6.13
N ILE A 66 -10.70 -0.89 5.96
CA ILE A 66 -9.88 -1.31 4.82
C ILE A 66 -9.29 -2.71 5.03
N ALA A 67 -8.91 -3.10 6.24
CA ALA A 67 -8.46 -4.45 6.54
C ALA A 67 -9.53 -5.49 6.19
N ASP A 68 -10.77 -5.26 6.64
CA ASP A 68 -11.92 -6.12 6.30
C ASP A 68 -12.16 -6.18 4.79
N TYR A 69 -12.04 -5.03 4.09
CA TYR A 69 -12.18 -4.97 2.63
C TYR A 69 -11.07 -5.76 1.90
N VAL A 70 -9.84 -5.71 2.41
CA VAL A 70 -8.70 -6.47 1.87
C VAL A 70 -8.91 -7.96 2.09
N ASP A 71 -9.34 -8.38 3.27
CA ASP A 71 -9.62 -9.79 3.55
C ASP A 71 -10.73 -10.33 2.63
N HIS A 72 -11.79 -9.55 2.38
CA HIS A 72 -12.83 -9.90 1.42
C HIS A 72 -12.37 -9.97 -0.05
N LEU A 73 -11.33 -9.23 -0.42
CA LEU A 73 -10.77 -9.26 -1.78
C LEU A 73 -9.83 -10.44 -2.03
N LEU A 74 -9.29 -11.05 -0.98
CA LEU A 74 -8.30 -12.13 -1.05
C LEU A 74 -8.90 -13.53 -0.85
N ASP A 75 -10.21 -13.63 -0.59
CA ASP A 75 -11.00 -14.88 -0.54
C ASP A 75 -11.38 -15.36 -1.95
#